data_AF-A0ABD5YPS0-F1
#
_entry.id   AF-A0ABD5YPS0-F1
#
_cell.length_a   1.000
_cell.length_b   1.000
_cell.length_c   1.000
_cell.angle_alpha   90.00
_cell.angle_beta   90.00
_cell.angle_gamma   90.00
#
_symmetry.space_group_name_H-M   'P 1'
#
loop_
_entity.id
_entity.type
_entity.pdbx_description
1 polymer ?
#
loop_
_entity_poly.entity_id
_entity_poly.type
_entity_poly.pdbx_seq_one_letter_code
_entity_poly.pdbx_strand_id
1 'polypeptide(L)'
;MYRNGHYGAALLAYTPIGTAAILLGSPNAATAGGIATVFLATVPDLDMKIPGVAHRGPTHTVHFAATVGIVLAALAFAVAVTSDLSPVATVGSTAFGFLTGSVAIG
;
A
#
# COMPACT_ATOMS: atom_id res chain seq x y z
N MET A 1 -2.60 14.90 -13.68
CA MET A 1 -2.93 14.41 -12.33
C MET A 1 -3.37 15.53 -11.40
N TYR A 2 -4.55 15.42 -10.76
CA TYR A 2 -4.93 16.30 -9.65
C TYR A 2 -4.50 15.65 -8.33
N ARG A 3 -3.30 15.99 -7.84
CA ARG A 3 -2.62 15.28 -6.73
C ARG A 3 -3.49 15.08 -5.49
N ASN A 4 -4.20 16.13 -5.09
CA ASN A 4 -5.07 16.09 -3.91
C ASN A 4 -6.22 15.07 -4.05
N GLY A 5 -6.71 14.87 -5.28
CA GLY A 5 -7.74 13.86 -5.56
C GLY A 5 -7.25 12.44 -5.34
N HIS A 6 -6.03 12.12 -5.81
CA HIS A 6 -5.46 10.79 -5.59
C HIS A 6 -5.14 10.54 -4.12
N TYR A 7 -4.58 11.53 -3.41
CA TYR A 7 -4.37 11.39 -1.96
C TYR A 7 -5.67 11.13 -1.22
N GLY A 8 -6.73 11.89 -1.51
CA GLY A 8 -8.03 11.71 -0.88
C GLY A 8 -8.65 10.34 -1.16
N ALA A 9 -8.64 9.91 -2.42
CA ALA A 9 -9.19 8.60 -2.81
C ALA A 9 -8.39 7.44 -2.19
N ALA A 10 -7.05 7.50 -2.23
CA ALA A 10 -6.19 6.47 -1.67
C ALA A 10 -6.34 6.39 -0.14
N LEU A 11 -6.39 7.53 0.56
CA LEU A 11 -6.63 7.55 2.01
C LEU A 11 -8.02 7.04 2.38
N LEU A 12 -9.05 7.36 1.59
CA LEU A 12 -10.39 6.82 1.80
C LEU A 12 -10.41 5.29 1.68
N ALA A 13 -9.74 4.73 0.66
CA ALA A 13 -9.61 3.29 0.48
C ALA A 13 -8.78 2.62 1.59
N TYR A 14 -7.76 3.31 2.10
CA TYR A 14 -6.92 2.84 3.20
C TYR A 14 -7.60 2.88 4.57
N THR A 15 -8.55 3.80 4.78
CA THR A 15 -9.15 4.10 6.09
C THR A 15 -9.65 2.85 6.84
N PRO A 16 -10.36 1.88 6.22
CA PRO A 16 -10.79 0.66 6.92
C PRO A 16 -9.62 -0.18 7.44
N ILE A 17 -8.53 -0.28 6.67
CA ILE A 17 -7.34 -1.08 7.00
C ILE A 17 -6.57 -0.42 8.16
N GLY A 18 -6.33 0.90 8.07
CA GLY A 18 -5.69 1.66 9.14
C GLY A 18 -6.50 1.64 10.44
N THR A 19 -7.83 1.76 10.33
CA THR A 19 -8.75 1.67 11.49
C THR A 19 -8.65 0.30 12.16
N ALA A 20 -8.69 -0.79 11.38
CA ALA A 20 -8.53 -2.14 11.92
C ALA A 20 -7.18 -2.31 12.66
N ALA A 21 -6.08 -1.80 12.09
CA ALA A 21 -4.77 -1.85 12.74
C ALA A 21 -4.74 -1.08 14.07
N ILE A 22 -5.40 0.09 14.16
CA ILE A 22 -5.52 0.84 15.42
C ILE A 22 -6.32 0.04 16.46
N LEU A 23 -7.47 -0.51 16.08
CA LEU A 23 -8.33 -1.30 16.98
C LEU A 23 -7.63 -2.57 17.48
N LEU A 24 -6.71 -3.12 16.70
CA LEU A 24 -5.86 -4.26 17.07
C LEU A 24 -4.60 -3.85 17.85
N GLY A 25 -4.49 -2.59 18.30
CA GLY A 25 -3.39 -2.12 19.14
C GLY A 25 -2.09 -1.81 18.38
N SER A 26 -2.15 -1.62 17.06
CA SER A 26 -0.99 -1.36 16.20
C SER A 26 -1.00 0.05 15.57
N PRO A 27 -0.99 1.15 16.35
CA PRO A 27 -1.06 2.51 15.82
C PRO A 27 0.15 2.89 14.95
N ASN A 28 1.33 2.34 15.24
CA ASN A 28 2.53 2.56 14.43
C ASN A 28 2.41 1.93 13.04
N ALA A 29 1.85 0.72 12.95
CA ALA A 29 1.58 0.08 11.67
C ALA A 29 0.53 0.85 10.86
N ALA A 30 -0.54 1.31 11.52
CA ALA A 30 -1.56 2.16 10.89
C ALA A 30 -0.97 3.47 10.35
N THR A 31 -0.08 4.11 11.11
CA THR A 31 0.60 5.34 10.67
C THR A 31 1.52 5.07 9.48
N ALA A 32 2.34 4.01 9.56
CA ALA A 32 3.24 3.63 8.48
C ALA A 32 2.48 3.27 7.20
N GLY A 33 1.35 2.57 7.31
CA GLY A 33 0.50 2.24 6.18
C GLY A 33 -0.11 3.48 5.53
N GLY A 34 -0.63 4.43 6.32
CA GLY A 34 -1.15 5.69 5.80
C GLY A 34 -0.07 6.52 5.08
N ILE A 35 1.14 6.57 5.63
CA ILE A 35 2.30 7.20 4.97
C ILE A 35 2.60 6.51 3.63
N ALA A 36 2.68 5.18 3.62
CA ALA A 36 2.91 4.40 2.39
C ALA A 36 1.83 4.67 1.35
N THR A 37 0.55 4.71 1.75
CA THR A 37 -0.57 5.05 0.88
C THR A 37 -0.40 6.41 0.22
N VAL A 38 -0.03 7.45 0.98
CA VAL A 38 0.20 8.80 0.42
C VAL A 38 1.37 8.81 -0.55
N PHE A 39 2.47 8.13 -0.23
CA PHE A 39 3.63 8.03 -1.11
C PHE A 39 3.31 7.32 -2.43
N LEU A 40 2.47 6.27 -2.38
CA LEU A 40 2.15 5.43 -3.53
C LEU A 40 1.01 5.99 -4.39
N ALA A 41 0.15 6.85 -3.84
CA ALA A 41 -1.05 7.36 -4.49
C ALA A 41 -0.82 8.01 -5.87
N THR A 42 0.40 8.45 -6.17
CA THR A 42 0.75 9.13 -7.43
C THR A 42 1.72 8.33 -8.29
N VAL A 43 2.09 7.12 -7.86
CA VAL A 43 3.09 6.30 -8.54
C VAL A 43 2.63 5.85 -9.93
N PRO A 44 1.36 5.45 -10.14
CA PRO A 44 0.89 5.08 -11.48
C PRO A 44 1.14 6.17 -12.53
N ASP A 45 0.86 7.43 -12.15
CA ASP A 45 1.01 8.64 -12.97
C ASP A 45 2.46 9.04 -13.28
N LEU A 46 3.45 8.34 -12.72
CA LEU A 46 4.84 8.49 -13.17
C LEU A 46 5.01 7.99 -14.61
N ASP A 47 4.09 7.17 -15.12
CA ASP A 47 4.04 6.71 -16.51
C ASP A 47 4.05 7.85 -17.54
N MET A 48 3.43 8.99 -17.23
CA MET A 48 3.41 10.18 -18.08
C MET A 48 4.82 10.75 -18.35
N LYS A 49 5.81 10.35 -17.58
CA LYS A 49 7.21 10.79 -17.70
C LYS A 49 8.12 9.73 -18.33
N ILE A 50 7.61 8.56 -18.67
CA ILE A 50 8.40 7.43 -19.19
C ILE A 50 8.11 7.28 -20.69
N PRO A 51 9.08 7.58 -21.58
CA PRO A 51 8.91 7.39 -23.01
C PRO A 51 8.55 5.93 -23.34
N GLY A 52 7.53 5.74 -24.18
CA GLY A 52 7.08 4.41 -24.61
C GLY A 52 6.12 3.71 -23.65
N VAL A 53 5.79 4.30 -22.48
CA VAL A 53 4.73 3.80 -21.60
C VAL A 53 3.46 4.62 -21.83
N ALA A 54 2.36 3.94 -22.16
CA ALA A 54 1.07 4.60 -22.30
C ALA A 54 0.52 5.00 -20.93
N HIS A 55 0.10 6.26 -20.79
CA HIS A 55 -0.65 6.70 -19.62
C HIS A 55 -1.99 5.96 -19.56
N ARG A 56 -2.37 5.48 -18.36
CA ARG A 56 -3.50 4.54 -18.18
C ARG A 56 -3.28 3.16 -18.81
N GLY A 57 -2.02 2.80 -19.04
CA GLY A 57 -1.61 1.47 -19.45
C GLY A 57 -1.37 0.56 -18.24
N PRO A 58 -0.24 -0.17 -18.20
CA PRO A 58 -0.02 -1.25 -17.23
C PRO A 58 -0.05 -0.79 -15.76
N THR A 59 0.34 0.45 -15.48
CA THR A 59 0.37 1.09 -14.16
C THR A 59 -1.00 1.34 -13.54
N HIS A 60 -2.07 1.36 -14.34
CA HIS A 60 -3.45 1.58 -13.90
C HIS A 60 -4.29 0.30 -13.98
N THR A 61 -3.66 -0.84 -13.71
CA THR A 61 -4.33 -2.16 -13.73
C THR A 61 -4.39 -2.77 -12.34
N VAL A 62 -5.36 -3.65 -12.14
CA VAL A 62 -5.46 -4.48 -10.93
C VAL A 62 -4.19 -5.34 -10.71
N HIS A 63 -3.50 -5.71 -11.78
CA HIS A 63 -2.26 -6.48 -11.70
C HIS A 63 -1.10 -5.64 -11.16
N PHE A 64 -1.02 -4.36 -11.54
CA PHE A 64 -0.03 -3.44 -10.98
C PHE A 64 -0.32 -3.16 -9.50
N ALA A 65 -1.58 -2.93 -9.14
CA ALA A 65 -2.01 -2.80 -7.75
C ALA A 65 -1.63 -4.04 -6.92
N ALA A 66 -1.94 -5.24 -7.41
CA ALA A 66 -1.57 -6.49 -6.76
C ALA A 66 -0.04 -6.65 -6.64
N THR A 67 0.73 -6.23 -7.65
CA THR A 67 2.19 -6.26 -7.61
C THR A 67 2.75 -5.36 -6.52
N VAL A 68 2.24 -4.13 -6.39
CA VAL A 68 2.61 -3.20 -5.31
C VAL A 68 2.22 -3.78 -3.95
N GLY A 69 1.04 -4.40 -3.86
CA GLY A 69 0.61 -5.19 -2.70
C GLY A 69 1.62 -6.27 -2.33
N ILE A 70 2.04 -7.11 -3.28
CA ILE A 70 3.03 -8.18 -3.05
C ILE A 70 4.36 -7.61 -2.55
N VAL A 71 4.83 -6.49 -3.11
CA VAL A 71 6.06 -5.83 -2.66
C VAL A 71 5.93 -5.37 -1.20
N LEU A 72 4.85 -4.69 -0.84
CA LEU A 72 4.63 -4.26 0.55
C LEU A 72 4.40 -5.43 1.51
N ALA A 73 3.77 -6.52 1.06
CA ALA A 73 3.64 -7.76 1.82
C ALA A 73 5.00 -8.38 2.13
N ALA A 74 5.89 -8.46 1.13
CA ALA A 74 7.24 -8.98 1.28
C ALA A 74 8.07 -8.13 2.24
N LEU A 75 7.96 -6.80 2.17
CA LEU A 75 8.62 -5.89 3.11
C LEU A 75 8.10 -6.06 4.53
N ALA A 76 6.78 -6.12 4.72
CA ALA A 76 6.17 -6.32 6.04
C ALA A 76 6.53 -7.70 6.63
N PHE A 77 6.57 -8.74 5.80
CA PHE A 77 7.03 -10.07 6.18
C PHE A 77 8.49 -10.04 6.64
N ALA A 78 9.39 -9.42 5.85
CA ALA A 78 10.79 -9.32 6.21
C ALA A 78 10.99 -8.62 7.56
N VAL A 79 10.32 -7.47 7.77
CA VAL A 79 10.35 -6.74 9.05
C VAL A 79 9.83 -7.60 10.20
N ALA A 80 8.71 -8.32 10.00
CA ALA A 80 8.12 -9.17 11.02
C ALA A 80 9.05 -10.32 11.42
N VAL A 81 9.69 -10.98 10.45
CA VAL A 81 10.66 -12.06 10.68
C VAL A 81 11.90 -11.53 11.38
N THR A 82 12.49 -10.41 10.93
CA THR A 82 13.69 -9.84 11.57
C THR A 82 13.42 -9.24 12.95
N SER A 83 12.15 -9.04 13.30
CA SER A 83 11.71 -8.56 14.62
C SER A 83 11.22 -9.70 15.53
N ASP A 84 11.42 -10.96 15.13
CA ASP A 84 11.01 -12.17 15.87
C ASP A 84 9.52 -12.17 16.28
N LEU A 85 8.64 -11.63 15.43
CA LEU A 85 7.20 -11.65 15.69
C LEU A 85 6.65 -13.08 15.67
N SER A 86 5.59 -13.32 16.46
CA SER A 86 4.90 -14.61 16.45
C SER A 86 4.38 -14.96 15.05
N PRO A 87 4.22 -16.25 14.69
CA PRO A 87 3.73 -16.64 13.36
C PRO A 87 2.40 -15.96 12.99
N VAL A 88 1.49 -15.81 13.96
CA VAL A 88 0.20 -15.12 13.76
C VAL A 88 0.40 -13.65 13.45
N ALA A 89 1.28 -12.95 14.19
CA ALA A 89 1.58 -11.54 13.95
C ALA A 89 2.32 -11.34 12.62
N THR A 90 3.17 -12.29 12.19
CA THR A 90 3.84 -12.28 10.89
C THR A 90 2.85 -12.41 9.75
N VAL A 91 1.89 -13.34 9.83
CA VAL A 91 0.80 -13.47 8.85
C VAL A 91 -0.04 -12.20 8.80
N GLY A 92 -0.43 -11.66 9.96
CA GLY A 92 -1.18 -10.41 10.06
C GLY A 92 -0.45 -9.21 9.45
N SER A 93 0.85 -9.07 9.71
CA SER A 93 1.70 -8.01 9.14
C SER A 93 1.84 -8.14 7.63
N THR A 94 2.01 -9.36 7.13
CA THR A 94 2.10 -9.66 5.69
C THR A 94 0.79 -9.31 4.98
N ALA A 95 -0.35 -9.73 5.54
CA ALA A 95 -1.68 -9.40 5.01
C ALA A 95 -1.95 -7.88 5.05
N PHE A 96 -1.58 -7.22 6.14
CA PHE A 96 -1.68 -5.77 6.26
C PHE A 96 -0.85 -5.03 5.18
N GLY A 97 0.39 -5.46 4.94
CA GLY A 97 1.24 -4.93 3.88
C GLY A 97 0.61 -5.12 2.49
N PHE A 98 0.12 -6.32 2.19
CA PHE A 98 -0.56 -6.62 0.93
C PHE A 98 -1.77 -5.72 0.68
N LEU A 99 -2.66 -5.62 1.66
CA LEU A 99 -3.88 -4.82 1.55
C LEU A 99 -3.54 -3.34 1.39
N THR A 100 -2.62 -2.82 2.21
CA THR A 100 -2.18 -1.42 2.14
C THR A 100 -1.64 -1.07 0.75
N GLY A 101 -0.75 -1.90 0.20
CA GLY A 101 -0.18 -1.65 -1.12
C GLY A 101 -1.18 -1.78 -2.25
N SER A 102 -2.09 -2.75 -2.16
CA SER A 102 -3.10 -2.98 -3.21
C SER A 102 -4.11 -1.84 -3.32
N VAL A 103 -4.51 -1.24 -2.18
CA VAL A 103 -5.49 -0.12 -2.20
C VAL A 103 -4.86 1.24 -2.37
N ALA A 104 -3.54 1.35 -2.20
CA ALA A 104 -2.82 2.61 -2.40
C ALA A 104 -2.72 3.03 -3.88
N ILE A 105 -3.02 2.10 -4.79
CA ILE A 105 -2.93 2.29 -6.24
C ILE A 105 -4.34 2.51 -6.82
N GLY A 106 -4.54 3.65 -7.48
CA GLY A 106 -5.79 4.06 -8.13
C GLY A 106 -5.58 5.20 -9.12
#